data_AF-A0A9E3DAF5-F1
#
_entry.id   AF-A0A9E3DAF5-F1
#
_cell.length_a   1.000
_cell.length_b   1.000
_cell.length_c   1.000
_cell.angle_alpha   90.00
_cell.angle_beta   90.00
_cell.angle_gamma   90.00
#
_symmetry.space_group_name_H-M   'P 1'
#
loop_
_entity.id
_entity.type
_entity.pdbx_description
1 polymer ?
#
loop_
_entity_poly.entity_id
_entity_poly.type
_entity_poly.pdbx_seq_one_letter_code
_entity_poly.pdbx_strand_id
1 'polypeptide(L)'
;LRQKVEALLEENFAFMDSPIFKHRGIEAELFAFEKTDGIEPPLPLTSWYQPTRDEMLNQALVGAPQLMKGDEERMMFLRFNYSKLRLNRLQRKIKAEGLTRELGEQFLEWHRRFEHFREYLVRTNLALVLAMAKRTRLGDIDFAEIVSEGNMALIRAVDKFNVDRGFKFSTYACRAILKAFSRAAVKHSRHRTRFPVEFEPDLEKSDWQDKRRDQVEEDCVDELKQIVDRNLADLSDTEQTVLRRRFNWQQTEDSPLTLEEVGKIIGVTKERVRQIQNKAMGKIRRLMEDGVLRTRTQQPEQAEQQHPSN
;
A
#
# COMPACT_ATOMS: atom_id res chain seq x y z
N LEU A 1 -27.07 22.44 22.76
CA LEU A 1 -26.96 23.37 21.61
C LEU A 1 -25.54 23.89 21.47
N ARG A 2 -25.00 24.58 22.49
CA ARG A 2 -23.63 25.11 22.50
C ARG A 2 -22.53 24.10 22.13
N GLN A 3 -22.44 22.97 22.82
CA GLN A 3 -21.44 21.93 22.52
C GLN A 3 -21.53 21.37 21.09
N LYS A 4 -22.76 21.21 20.55
CA LYS A 4 -22.97 20.75 19.16
C LYS A 4 -22.48 21.80 18.16
N VAL A 5 -22.75 23.07 18.42
CA VAL A 5 -22.30 24.16 17.54
C VAL A 5 -20.77 24.31 17.64
N GLU A 6 -20.20 24.26 18.84
CA GLU A 6 -18.73 24.36 19.03
C GLU A 6 -17.97 23.27 18.29
N ALA A 7 -18.42 22.01 18.33
CA ALA A 7 -17.81 20.93 17.55
C ALA A 7 -17.88 21.17 16.03
N LEU A 8 -19.01 21.65 15.54
CA LEU A 8 -19.22 21.93 14.12
C LEU A 8 -18.51 23.22 13.64
N LEU A 9 -18.17 24.13 14.55
CA LEU A 9 -17.39 25.33 14.22
C LEU A 9 -15.93 25.03 13.89
N GLU A 10 -15.43 23.83 14.23
CA GLU A 10 -14.09 23.38 13.86
C GLU A 10 -14.01 22.87 12.42
N GLU A 11 -15.15 22.55 11.80
CA GLU A 11 -15.20 22.08 10.42
C GLU A 11 -14.91 23.20 9.40
N ASN A 12 -14.25 22.82 8.31
CA ASN A 12 -13.88 23.74 7.23
C ASN A 12 -14.92 23.71 6.10
N PHE A 13 -15.83 24.69 6.11
CA PHE A 13 -16.81 24.89 5.04
C PHE A 13 -16.23 25.74 3.90
N ALA A 14 -15.28 25.17 3.15
CA ALA A 14 -14.79 25.78 1.92
C ALA A 14 -15.88 25.72 0.84
N PHE A 15 -16.26 26.88 0.29
CA PHE A 15 -17.27 27.00 -0.76
C PHE A 15 -16.61 27.37 -2.10
N MET A 16 -17.29 27.04 -3.20
CA MET A 16 -16.91 27.48 -4.54
C MET A 16 -17.66 28.78 -4.84
N ASP A 17 -16.95 29.86 -5.18
CA ASP A 17 -17.59 31.12 -5.57
C ASP A 17 -18.26 30.94 -6.94
N SER A 18 -19.50 31.41 -7.06
CA SER A 18 -20.27 31.41 -8.29
C SER A 18 -20.83 32.83 -8.49
N PRO A 19 -20.80 33.37 -9.72
CA PRO A 19 -21.33 34.70 -10.00
C PRO A 19 -22.81 34.83 -9.61
N ILE A 20 -23.52 33.70 -9.63
CA ILE A 20 -24.92 33.61 -9.26
C ILE A 20 -25.08 34.14 -7.84
N PHE A 21 -24.30 33.70 -6.84
CA PHE A 21 -24.49 34.07 -5.42
C PHE A 21 -24.44 35.57 -5.05
N LYS A 22 -24.13 36.45 -6.01
CA LYS A 22 -24.14 37.91 -5.85
C LYS A 22 -25.49 38.57 -6.21
N HIS A 23 -26.40 37.90 -6.92
CA HIS A 23 -27.70 38.51 -7.22
C HIS A 23 -28.61 38.58 -5.98
N ARG A 24 -29.37 39.66 -5.86
CA ARG A 24 -30.38 39.84 -4.81
C ARG A 24 -31.54 38.85 -5.04
N GLY A 25 -31.93 38.12 -4.00
CA GLY A 25 -33.11 37.23 -4.02
C GLY A 25 -32.85 35.76 -4.35
N ILE A 26 -31.59 35.36 -4.58
CA ILE A 26 -31.25 33.98 -4.97
C ILE A 26 -31.58 32.94 -3.92
N GLU A 27 -31.55 33.31 -2.64
CA GLU A 27 -32.01 32.41 -1.58
C GLU A 27 -33.45 31.97 -1.83
N ALA A 28 -34.33 32.89 -2.23
CA ALA A 28 -35.72 32.58 -2.54
C ALA A 28 -35.88 31.79 -3.85
N GLU A 29 -34.96 31.93 -4.81
CA GLU A 29 -34.97 31.19 -6.08
C GLU A 29 -34.46 29.75 -5.89
N LEU A 30 -33.33 29.58 -5.21
CA LEU A 30 -32.73 28.27 -4.92
C LEU A 30 -33.63 27.44 -4.00
N PHE A 31 -34.26 28.08 -3.01
CA PHE A 31 -35.10 27.44 -2.00
C PHE A 31 -36.61 27.68 -2.25
N ALA A 32 -37.02 27.97 -3.48
CA ALA A 32 -38.42 28.26 -3.82
C ALA A 32 -39.42 27.17 -3.41
N PHE A 33 -38.96 25.91 -3.29
CA PHE A 33 -39.77 24.77 -2.80
C PHE A 33 -40.28 24.94 -1.36
N GLU A 34 -39.65 25.81 -0.57
CA GLU A 34 -40.12 26.18 0.76
C GLU A 34 -41.50 26.88 0.72
N LYS A 35 -41.88 27.47 -0.42
CA LYS A 35 -43.16 28.18 -0.56
C LYS A 35 -44.33 27.29 -0.99
N THR A 36 -44.06 26.13 -1.60
CA THR A 36 -45.10 25.26 -2.16
C THR A 36 -45.45 24.10 -1.24
N ASP A 37 -44.45 23.42 -0.64
CA ASP A 37 -44.68 22.24 0.21
C ASP A 37 -43.86 22.23 1.52
N GLY A 38 -42.90 23.16 1.68
CA GLY A 38 -42.11 23.31 2.93
C GLY A 38 -41.15 22.17 3.27
N ILE A 39 -41.13 21.09 2.48
CA ILE A 39 -40.38 19.86 2.75
C ILE A 39 -39.18 19.77 1.81
N GLU A 40 -37.98 19.61 2.38
CA GLU A 40 -36.76 19.31 1.62
C GLU A 40 -36.97 18.06 0.75
N PRO A 41 -36.35 17.99 -0.46
CA PRO A 41 -36.55 16.84 -1.34
C PRO A 41 -36.19 15.55 -0.59
N PRO A 42 -37.06 14.52 -0.59
CA PRO A 42 -36.81 13.30 0.18
C PRO A 42 -35.52 12.64 -0.29
N LEU A 43 -34.76 12.12 0.67
CA LEU A 43 -33.53 11.40 0.35
C LEU A 43 -33.86 10.17 -0.50
N PRO A 44 -33.12 9.91 -1.59
CA PRO A 44 -33.35 8.73 -2.40
C PRO A 44 -33.09 7.47 -1.58
N LEU A 45 -33.89 6.44 -1.83
CA LEU A 45 -33.80 5.17 -1.13
C LEU A 45 -32.51 4.45 -1.53
N THR A 46 -31.78 3.92 -0.55
CA THR A 46 -30.51 3.20 -0.73
C THR A 46 -30.61 1.71 -0.41
N SER A 47 -31.83 1.17 -0.23
CA SER A 47 -32.05 -0.25 0.10
C SER A 47 -31.43 -1.22 -0.91
N TRP A 48 -31.31 -0.79 -2.17
CA TRP A 48 -30.67 -1.51 -3.28
C TRP A 48 -29.13 -1.53 -3.21
N TYR A 49 -28.51 -0.71 -2.35
CA TYR A 49 -27.06 -0.57 -2.27
C TYR A 49 -26.45 -1.54 -1.24
N GLN A 50 -26.04 -2.74 -1.68
CA GLN A 50 -25.47 -3.77 -0.80
C GLN A 50 -24.18 -4.38 -1.38
N PRO A 51 -23.01 -3.79 -1.09
CA PRO A 51 -21.73 -4.25 -1.63
C PRO A 51 -21.25 -5.62 -1.12
N THR A 52 -21.71 -6.02 0.08
CA THR A 52 -21.29 -7.25 0.77
C THR A 52 -22.20 -8.44 0.54
N ARG A 53 -23.35 -8.27 -0.13
CA ARG A 53 -24.28 -9.37 -0.41
C ARG A 53 -24.03 -9.96 -1.80
N ASP A 54 -24.15 -11.28 -1.88
CA ASP A 54 -24.00 -12.07 -3.10
C ASP A 54 -24.79 -11.49 -4.28
N GLU A 55 -24.17 -11.46 -5.47
CA GLU A 55 -24.74 -10.86 -6.69
C GLU A 55 -26.13 -11.43 -7.04
N MET A 56 -26.41 -12.68 -6.66
CA MET A 56 -27.69 -13.37 -6.92
C MET A 56 -28.87 -12.85 -6.07
N LEU A 57 -28.62 -12.36 -4.85
CA LEU A 57 -29.67 -11.81 -3.98
C LEU A 57 -29.97 -10.33 -4.30
N ASN A 58 -29.03 -9.62 -4.92
CA ASN A 58 -29.16 -8.22 -5.29
C ASN A 58 -30.19 -7.97 -6.41
N GLN A 59 -30.52 -8.98 -7.22
CA GLN A 59 -31.53 -8.87 -8.29
C GLN A 59 -32.98 -8.78 -7.77
N ALA A 60 -33.24 -9.19 -6.52
CA ALA A 60 -34.57 -9.23 -5.93
C ALA A 60 -34.98 -7.90 -5.23
N LEU A 61 -34.09 -6.92 -5.14
CA LEU A 61 -34.36 -5.66 -4.45
C LEU A 61 -35.06 -4.64 -5.36
N VAL A 62 -36.27 -4.27 -4.94
CA VAL A 62 -37.13 -3.23 -5.53
C VAL A 62 -36.51 -1.85 -5.30
N GLY A 63 -36.18 -1.15 -6.39
CA GLY A 63 -35.78 0.26 -6.38
C GLY A 63 -34.67 0.54 -7.38
N ALA A 64 -35.01 1.09 -8.55
CA ALA A 64 -34.01 1.55 -9.50
C ALA A 64 -33.29 2.79 -8.94
N PRO A 65 -31.98 2.96 -9.21
CA PRO A 65 -31.29 4.18 -8.85
C PRO A 65 -31.94 5.36 -9.56
N GLN A 66 -32.30 6.39 -8.79
CA GLN A 66 -32.87 7.62 -9.35
C GLN A 66 -31.80 8.35 -10.15
N LEU A 67 -31.99 8.47 -11.46
CA LEU A 67 -31.10 9.23 -12.32
C LEU A 67 -31.57 10.68 -12.39
N MET A 68 -30.70 11.62 -12.02
CA MET A 68 -31.00 13.05 -12.10
C MET A 68 -30.79 13.60 -13.52
N LYS A 69 -31.63 14.56 -13.90
CA LYS A 69 -31.39 15.37 -15.11
C LYS A 69 -30.28 16.39 -14.85
N GLY A 70 -29.60 16.83 -15.92
CA GLY A 70 -28.47 17.75 -15.80
C GLY A 70 -28.81 19.09 -15.12
N ASP A 71 -30.01 19.62 -15.36
CA ASP A 71 -30.47 20.86 -14.73
C ASP A 71 -30.79 20.68 -13.23
N GLU A 72 -31.36 19.54 -12.87
CA GLU A 72 -31.64 19.17 -11.47
C GLU A 72 -30.34 18.97 -10.70
N GLU A 73 -29.35 18.29 -11.30
CA GLU A 73 -28.01 18.11 -10.76
C GLU A 73 -27.35 19.47 -10.48
N ARG A 74 -27.37 20.37 -11.47
CA ARG A 74 -26.88 21.74 -11.34
C ARG A 74 -27.56 22.48 -10.20
N MET A 75 -28.89 22.41 -10.10
CA MET A 75 -29.65 23.06 -9.02
C MET A 75 -29.26 22.52 -7.63
N MET A 76 -29.13 21.20 -7.48
CA MET A 76 -28.75 20.60 -6.19
C MET A 76 -27.33 21.01 -5.77
N PHE A 77 -26.36 21.04 -6.69
CA PHE A 77 -25.02 21.51 -6.37
C PHE A 77 -24.97 23.02 -6.04
N LEU A 78 -25.81 23.83 -6.69
CA LEU A 78 -25.93 25.25 -6.33
C LEU A 78 -26.50 25.43 -4.92
N ARG A 79 -27.54 24.67 -4.54
CA ARG A 79 -28.10 24.65 -3.17
C ARG A 79 -27.05 24.21 -2.15
N PHE A 80 -26.32 23.13 -2.45
CA PHE A 80 -25.23 22.62 -1.62
C PHE A 80 -24.14 23.68 -1.40
N ASN A 81 -23.67 24.32 -2.47
CA ASN A 81 -22.65 25.37 -2.39
C ASN A 81 -23.16 26.63 -1.66
N TYR A 82 -24.44 26.98 -1.83
CA TYR A 82 -25.05 28.10 -1.10
C TYR A 82 -25.10 27.82 0.41
N SER A 83 -25.47 26.61 0.81
CA SER A 83 -25.44 26.20 2.23
C SER A 83 -24.04 26.33 2.82
N LYS A 84 -22.99 25.92 2.10
CA LYS A 84 -21.58 26.13 2.52
C LYS A 84 -21.23 27.60 2.70
N LEU A 85 -21.65 28.45 1.76
CA LEU A 85 -21.44 29.90 1.83
C LEU A 85 -22.14 30.51 3.07
N ARG A 86 -23.37 30.10 3.36
CA ARG A 86 -24.13 30.54 4.55
C ARG A 86 -23.46 30.08 5.84
N LEU A 87 -23.05 28.83 5.92
CA LEU A 87 -22.30 28.29 7.06
C LEU A 87 -20.99 29.06 7.29
N ASN A 88 -20.22 29.35 6.23
CA ASN A 88 -18.98 30.12 6.36
C ASN A 88 -19.24 31.55 6.88
N ARG A 89 -20.29 32.22 6.39
CA ARG A 89 -20.70 33.54 6.88
C ARG A 89 -21.13 33.50 8.34
N LEU A 90 -21.93 32.51 8.75
CA LEU A 90 -22.37 32.33 10.13
C LEU A 90 -21.18 32.00 11.05
N GLN A 91 -20.26 31.13 10.62
CA GLN A 91 -19.05 30.80 11.36
C GLN A 91 -18.18 32.04 11.62
N ARG A 92 -18.05 32.95 10.64
CA ARG A 92 -17.34 34.23 10.83
C ARG A 92 -18.07 35.15 11.79
N LYS A 93 -19.40 35.24 11.72
CA LYS A 93 -20.21 36.04 12.65
C LYS A 93 -20.10 35.52 14.08
N ILE A 94 -20.21 34.21 14.28
CA ILE A 94 -20.09 33.57 15.60
C ILE A 94 -18.69 33.80 16.19
N LYS A 95 -17.64 33.78 15.36
CA LYS A 95 -16.27 34.12 15.79
C LYS A 95 -16.10 35.59 16.19
N ALA A 96 -16.88 36.51 15.62
CA ALA A 96 -16.78 37.95 15.87
C ALA A 96 -17.68 38.42 17.04
N GLU A 97 -18.93 37.98 17.07
CA GLU A 97 -19.97 38.46 17.99
C GLU A 97 -20.21 37.49 19.18
N GLY A 98 -19.65 36.29 19.12
CA GLY A 98 -19.90 35.22 20.09
C GLY A 98 -21.13 34.37 19.75
N LEU A 99 -21.33 33.28 20.49
CA LEU A 99 -22.43 32.36 20.24
C LEU A 99 -23.74 32.84 20.91
N THR A 100 -24.61 33.47 20.11
CA THR A 100 -26.01 33.73 20.50
C THR A 100 -26.89 32.52 20.18
N ARG A 101 -27.97 32.31 20.94
CA ARG A 101 -28.94 31.22 20.70
C ARG A 101 -29.49 31.24 19.27
N GLU A 102 -29.93 32.41 18.79
CA GLU A 102 -30.48 32.58 17.45
C GLU A 102 -29.46 32.23 16.36
N LEU A 103 -28.21 32.69 16.51
CA LEU A 103 -27.13 32.37 15.57
C LEU A 103 -26.81 30.86 15.58
N GLY A 104 -26.84 30.23 16.75
CA GLY A 104 -26.63 28.79 16.89
C GLY A 104 -27.76 27.96 16.27
N GLU A 105 -29.02 28.37 16.44
CA GLU A 105 -30.18 27.71 15.81
C GLU A 105 -30.12 27.84 14.29
N GLN A 106 -29.83 29.04 13.77
CA GLN A 106 -29.63 29.25 12.33
C GLN A 106 -28.47 28.40 11.78
N PHE A 107 -27.36 28.34 12.50
CA PHE A 107 -26.20 27.54 12.08
C PHE A 107 -26.54 26.04 11.99
N LEU A 108 -27.25 25.50 12.99
CA LEU A 108 -27.67 24.09 12.98
C LEU A 108 -28.64 23.78 11.84
N GLU A 109 -29.55 24.71 11.52
CA GLU A 109 -30.48 24.54 10.41
C GLU A 109 -29.76 24.53 9.06
N TRP A 110 -28.84 25.48 8.83
CA TRP A 110 -28.01 25.48 7.62
C TRP A 110 -27.09 24.26 7.54
N HIS A 111 -26.62 23.75 8.67
CA HIS A 111 -25.81 22.54 8.74
C HIS A 111 -26.63 21.31 8.36
N ARG A 112 -27.86 21.19 8.89
CA ARG A 112 -28.81 20.12 8.53
C ARG A 112 -29.07 20.11 7.03
N ARG A 113 -29.31 21.29 6.43
CA ARG A 113 -29.48 21.44 4.98
C ARG A 113 -28.24 21.05 4.18
N PHE A 114 -27.06 21.45 4.66
CA PHE A 114 -25.79 21.09 4.04
C PHE A 114 -25.62 19.58 3.99
N GLU A 115 -25.78 18.89 5.12
CA GLU A 115 -25.71 17.43 5.19
C GLU A 115 -26.78 16.76 4.33
N HIS A 116 -28.01 17.28 4.33
CA HIS A 116 -29.10 16.77 3.51
C HIS A 116 -28.77 16.79 2.01
N PHE A 117 -28.30 17.92 1.47
CA PHE A 117 -27.93 17.99 0.05
C PHE A 117 -26.68 17.17 -0.27
N ARG A 118 -25.72 17.12 0.65
CA ARG A 118 -24.53 16.26 0.52
C ARG A 118 -24.94 14.80 0.38
N GLU A 119 -25.79 14.33 1.28
CA GLU A 119 -26.30 12.98 1.31
C GLU A 119 -27.13 12.67 0.06
N TYR A 120 -28.03 13.58 -0.33
CA TYR A 120 -28.82 13.45 -1.55
C TYR A 120 -27.93 13.26 -2.79
N LEU A 121 -26.91 14.11 -2.96
CA LEU A 121 -25.96 14.03 -4.08
C LEU A 121 -25.15 12.73 -4.06
N VAL A 122 -24.70 12.27 -2.89
CA VAL A 122 -23.96 11.02 -2.76
C VAL A 122 -24.85 9.83 -3.12
N ARG A 123 -26.04 9.72 -2.51
CA ARG A 123 -26.94 8.57 -2.68
C ARG A 123 -27.38 8.38 -4.13
N THR A 124 -27.70 9.46 -4.84
CA THR A 124 -28.03 9.43 -6.28
C THR A 124 -26.90 8.84 -7.12
N ASN A 125 -25.64 9.13 -6.75
CA ASN A 125 -24.46 8.75 -7.53
C ASN A 125 -23.79 7.44 -7.05
N LEU A 126 -24.33 6.74 -6.05
CA LEU A 126 -23.81 5.45 -5.59
C LEU A 126 -23.80 4.38 -6.69
N ALA A 127 -24.76 4.43 -7.60
CA ALA A 127 -24.90 3.45 -8.68
C ALA A 127 -23.71 3.51 -9.64
N LEU A 128 -23.13 4.70 -9.82
CA LEU A 128 -21.95 4.91 -10.64
C LEU A 128 -20.75 4.16 -10.06
N VAL A 129 -20.56 4.19 -8.74
CA VAL A 129 -19.44 3.50 -8.08
C VAL A 129 -19.53 1.99 -8.30
N LEU A 130 -20.72 1.40 -8.13
CA LEU A 130 -20.94 -0.03 -8.37
C LEU A 130 -20.70 -0.39 -9.84
N ALA A 131 -21.22 0.40 -10.79
CA ALA A 131 -21.01 0.18 -12.21
C ALA A 131 -19.52 0.24 -12.58
N MET A 132 -18.79 1.19 -12.00
CA MET A 132 -17.34 1.30 -12.19
C MET A 132 -16.58 0.14 -11.57
N ALA A 133 -16.88 -0.22 -10.32
CA ALA A 133 -16.22 -1.32 -9.61
C ALA A 133 -16.40 -2.66 -10.35
N LYS A 134 -17.61 -2.92 -10.85
CA LYS A 134 -17.90 -4.10 -11.68
C LYS A 134 -17.09 -4.15 -12.97
N ARG A 135 -16.83 -3.00 -13.60
CA ARG A 135 -16.03 -2.93 -14.83
C ARG A 135 -14.54 -3.09 -14.57
N THR A 136 -14.04 -2.62 -13.43
CA THR A 136 -12.60 -2.60 -13.15
C THR A 136 -12.05 -3.86 -12.50
N ARG A 137 -12.90 -4.82 -12.06
CA ARG A 137 -12.55 -6.06 -11.32
C ARG A 137 -11.04 -6.32 -11.23
N LEU A 138 -10.42 -5.82 -10.13
CA LEU A 138 -9.02 -6.04 -9.81
C LEU A 138 -8.95 -7.36 -9.03
N GLY A 139 -8.43 -8.42 -9.64
CA GLY A 139 -8.59 -9.80 -9.18
C GLY A 139 -8.09 -10.10 -7.76
N ASP A 140 -7.16 -9.31 -7.24
CA ASP A 140 -6.53 -9.57 -5.94
C ASP A 140 -7.22 -8.88 -4.75
N ILE A 141 -8.21 -8.01 -4.98
CA ILE A 141 -8.80 -7.16 -3.93
C ILE A 141 -10.27 -7.50 -3.77
N ASP A 142 -10.72 -7.57 -2.51
CA ASP A 142 -12.13 -7.77 -2.20
C ASP A 142 -13.01 -6.68 -2.83
N PHE A 143 -14.15 -7.10 -3.38
CA PHE A 143 -15.06 -6.21 -4.08
C PHE A 143 -15.62 -5.13 -3.15
N ALA A 144 -15.93 -5.49 -1.89
CA ALA A 144 -16.44 -4.53 -0.92
C ALA A 144 -15.39 -3.46 -0.56
N GLU A 145 -14.11 -3.83 -0.50
CA GLU A 145 -13.01 -2.87 -0.27
C GLU A 145 -12.91 -1.86 -1.41
N ILE A 146 -12.89 -2.32 -2.68
CA ILE A 146 -12.87 -1.44 -3.85
C ILE A 146 -14.06 -0.48 -3.82
N VAL A 147 -15.26 -1.02 -3.58
CA VAL A 147 -16.49 -0.22 -3.53
C VAL A 147 -16.44 0.83 -2.41
N SER A 148 -15.91 0.48 -1.24
CA SER A 148 -15.75 1.42 -0.12
C SER A 148 -14.80 2.57 -0.45
N GLU A 149 -13.66 2.29 -1.10
CA GLU A 149 -12.71 3.31 -1.55
C GLU A 149 -13.31 4.20 -2.64
N GLY A 150 -14.11 3.61 -3.54
CA GLY A 150 -14.88 4.34 -4.54
C GLY A 150 -15.90 5.29 -3.93
N ASN A 151 -16.64 4.83 -2.92
CA ASN A 151 -17.59 5.67 -2.17
C ASN A 151 -16.91 6.84 -1.48
N MET A 152 -15.78 6.60 -0.82
CA MET A 152 -14.99 7.67 -0.20
C MET A 152 -14.48 8.67 -1.22
N ALA A 153 -14.09 8.21 -2.42
CA ALA A 153 -13.71 9.09 -3.51
C ALA A 153 -14.89 9.90 -4.07
N LEU A 154 -16.08 9.29 -4.15
CA LEU A 154 -17.30 9.95 -4.57
C LEU A 154 -17.68 11.09 -3.61
N ILE A 155 -17.67 10.85 -2.29
CA ILE A 155 -17.95 11.88 -1.27
C ILE A 155 -16.99 13.07 -1.46
N ARG A 156 -15.69 12.79 -1.58
CA ARG A 156 -14.67 13.84 -1.82
C ARG A 156 -14.85 14.55 -3.18
N ALA A 157 -15.40 13.86 -4.17
CA ALA A 157 -15.68 14.45 -5.48
C ALA A 157 -16.88 15.41 -5.39
N VAL A 158 -17.95 15.04 -4.69
CA VAL A 158 -19.11 15.90 -4.42
C VAL A 158 -18.65 17.20 -3.75
N ASP A 159 -17.77 17.09 -2.75
CA ASP A 159 -17.28 18.27 -2.03
C ASP A 159 -16.49 19.28 -2.87
N LYS A 160 -15.83 18.81 -3.93
CA LYS A 160 -14.90 19.60 -4.76
C LYS A 160 -15.44 19.94 -6.14
N PHE A 161 -16.65 19.48 -6.47
CA PHE A 161 -17.19 19.66 -7.80
C PHE A 161 -17.56 21.14 -8.05
N ASN A 162 -17.23 21.63 -9.24
CA ASN A 162 -17.56 22.99 -9.67
C ASN A 162 -18.53 22.95 -10.85
N VAL A 163 -19.74 23.44 -10.61
CA VAL A 163 -20.86 23.48 -11.56
C VAL A 163 -20.63 24.51 -12.66
N ASP A 164 -19.93 25.61 -12.36
CA ASP A 164 -19.72 26.71 -13.32
C ASP A 164 -18.83 26.30 -14.50
N ARG A 165 -18.15 25.14 -14.41
CA ARG A 165 -17.39 24.57 -15.52
C ARG A 165 -18.26 23.93 -16.61
N GLY A 166 -19.55 23.71 -16.36
CA GLY A 166 -20.50 23.18 -17.37
C GLY A 166 -20.34 21.70 -17.75
N PHE A 167 -19.50 20.94 -17.04
CA PHE A 167 -19.39 19.49 -17.24
C PHE A 167 -20.36 18.73 -16.34
N LYS A 168 -20.79 17.53 -16.75
CA LYS A 168 -21.57 16.63 -15.89
C LYS A 168 -20.71 16.13 -14.72
N PHE A 169 -21.33 15.98 -13.55
CA PHE A 169 -20.65 15.44 -12.37
C PHE A 169 -20.08 14.05 -12.61
N SER A 170 -20.81 13.19 -13.32
CA SER A 170 -20.36 11.82 -13.64
C SER A 170 -18.98 11.79 -14.29
N THR A 171 -18.68 12.71 -15.21
CA THR A 171 -17.36 12.80 -15.87
C THR A 171 -16.24 13.09 -14.86
N TYR A 172 -16.48 13.99 -13.91
CA TYR A 172 -15.51 14.33 -12.87
C TYR A 172 -15.38 13.20 -11.84
N ALA A 173 -16.52 12.67 -11.37
CA ALA A 173 -16.59 11.58 -10.40
C ALA A 173 -15.89 10.33 -10.92
N CYS A 174 -16.09 9.94 -12.19
CA CYS A 174 -15.41 8.80 -12.81
C CYS A 174 -13.89 8.91 -12.68
N ARG A 175 -13.30 10.08 -12.96
CA ARG A 175 -11.83 10.24 -12.82
C ARG A 175 -11.38 10.13 -11.37
N ALA A 176 -12.15 10.65 -10.43
CA ALA A 176 -11.84 10.57 -9.01
C ALA A 176 -11.91 9.13 -8.48
N ILE A 177 -12.96 8.39 -8.86
CA ILE A 177 -13.19 6.99 -8.48
C ILE A 177 -12.11 6.09 -9.08
N LEU A 178 -11.83 6.22 -10.39
CA LEU A 178 -10.79 5.42 -11.04
C LEU A 178 -9.41 5.64 -10.42
N LYS A 179 -9.10 6.89 -10.04
CA LYS A 179 -7.87 7.23 -9.32
C LYS A 179 -7.82 6.60 -7.93
N ALA A 180 -8.96 6.50 -7.24
CA ALA A 180 -9.03 5.84 -5.94
C ALA A 180 -8.83 4.32 -6.07
N PHE A 181 -9.45 3.68 -7.05
CA PHE A 181 -9.25 2.25 -7.33
C PHE A 181 -7.79 1.92 -7.65
N SER A 182 -7.15 2.73 -8.50
CA SER A 182 -5.72 2.60 -8.79
C SER A 182 -4.86 2.72 -7.53
N ARG A 183 -5.17 3.67 -6.64
CA ARG A 183 -4.43 3.85 -5.37
C ARG A 183 -4.66 2.69 -4.41
N ALA A 184 -5.89 2.20 -4.31
CA ALA A 184 -6.23 1.04 -3.50
C ALA A 184 -5.47 -0.20 -3.98
N ALA A 185 -5.43 -0.43 -5.30
CA ALA A 185 -4.68 -1.54 -5.89
C ALA A 185 -3.17 -1.48 -5.59
N VAL A 186 -2.56 -0.31 -5.74
CA VAL A 186 -1.14 -0.12 -5.41
C VAL A 186 -0.89 -0.31 -3.91
N LYS A 187 -1.81 0.16 -3.05
CA LYS A 187 -1.71 -0.02 -1.59
C LYS A 187 -1.82 -1.49 -1.20
N HIS A 188 -2.79 -2.22 -1.76
CA HIS A 188 -2.99 -3.65 -1.51
C HIS A 188 -1.80 -4.47 -2.00
N SER A 189 -1.33 -4.22 -3.22
CA SER A 189 -0.11 -4.85 -3.76
C SER A 189 1.11 -4.59 -2.86
N ARG A 190 1.34 -3.35 -2.42
CA ARG A 190 2.44 -3.02 -1.50
C ARG A 190 2.29 -3.63 -0.10
N HIS A 191 1.06 -3.85 0.36
CA HIS A 191 0.80 -4.53 1.62
C HIS A 191 1.13 -6.01 1.48
N ARG A 192 0.64 -6.66 0.42
CA ARG A 192 0.93 -8.06 0.09
C ARG A 192 2.44 -8.32 -0.08
N THR A 193 3.19 -7.42 -0.72
CA THR A 193 4.65 -7.55 -0.85
C THR A 193 5.39 -7.37 0.49
N ARG A 194 4.89 -6.52 1.39
CA ARG A 194 5.56 -6.24 2.68
C ARG A 194 5.20 -7.23 3.78
N PHE A 195 4.00 -7.75 3.72
CA PHE A 195 3.46 -8.75 4.64
C PHE A 195 2.89 -9.88 3.78
N PRO A 196 3.77 -10.74 3.20
CA PRO A 196 3.31 -11.99 2.62
C PRO A 196 2.62 -12.75 3.73
N VAL A 197 1.38 -13.18 3.52
CA VAL A 197 0.76 -14.13 4.42
C VAL A 197 1.60 -15.40 4.31
N GLU A 198 2.08 -15.92 5.45
CA GLU A 198 2.73 -17.23 5.50
C GLU A 198 1.78 -18.21 4.77
N PHE A 199 2.27 -18.95 3.76
CA PHE A 199 1.51 -19.86 2.87
C PHE A 199 0.87 -19.31 1.57
N GLU A 200 1.55 -18.46 0.80
CA GLU A 200 1.32 -18.38 -0.67
C GLU A 200 2.51 -18.97 -1.45
N PRO A 201 2.42 -20.25 -1.92
CA PRO A 201 3.51 -20.93 -2.64
C PRO A 201 4.01 -20.20 -3.88
N ASP A 202 3.14 -19.42 -4.54
CA ASP A 202 3.47 -18.66 -5.76
C ASP A 202 4.33 -17.41 -5.49
N LEU A 203 4.40 -16.97 -4.23
CA LEU A 203 5.12 -15.76 -3.81
C LEU A 203 6.34 -16.03 -2.93
N GLU A 204 6.48 -17.25 -2.42
CA GLU A 204 7.72 -17.66 -1.76
C GLU A 204 8.85 -17.53 -2.77
N LYS A 205 9.83 -16.67 -2.46
CA LYS A 205 11.05 -16.62 -3.26
C LYS A 205 11.66 -18.00 -3.19
N SER A 206 12.09 -18.53 -4.34
CA SER A 206 12.81 -19.79 -4.35
C SER A 206 14.09 -19.62 -3.53
N ASP A 207 14.12 -20.19 -2.32
CA ASP A 207 15.32 -20.29 -1.48
C ASP A 207 16.42 -21.14 -2.13
N TRP A 208 16.21 -21.63 -3.35
CA TRP A 208 17.14 -22.45 -4.10
C TRP A 208 18.51 -21.79 -4.29
N GLN A 209 18.56 -20.47 -4.52
CA GLN A 209 19.84 -19.77 -4.68
C GLN A 209 20.61 -19.66 -3.37
N ASP A 210 19.91 -19.38 -2.27
CA ASP A 210 20.52 -19.27 -0.94
C ASP A 210 20.95 -20.65 -0.44
N LYS A 211 20.09 -21.68 -0.56
CA LYS A 211 20.44 -23.07 -0.28
C LYS A 211 21.61 -23.58 -1.13
N ARG A 212 21.73 -23.16 -2.40
CA ARG A 212 22.90 -23.49 -3.23
C ARG A 212 24.17 -22.81 -2.75
N ARG A 213 24.10 -21.58 -2.25
CA ARG A 213 25.28 -20.89 -1.72
C ARG A 213 25.76 -21.58 -0.45
N ASP A 214 24.85 -21.90 0.46
CA ASP A 214 25.19 -22.59 1.71
C ASP A 214 25.82 -23.97 1.42
N GLN A 215 25.26 -24.73 0.49
CA GLN A 215 25.81 -26.04 0.09
C GLN A 215 27.21 -25.91 -0.51
N VAL A 216 27.44 -24.93 -1.41
CA VAL A 216 28.77 -24.73 -2.01
C VAL A 216 29.80 -24.31 -0.97
N GLU A 217 29.41 -23.50 0.02
CA GLU A 217 30.29 -23.13 1.13
C GLU A 217 30.64 -24.34 2.01
N GLU A 218 29.66 -25.18 2.35
CA GLU A 218 29.88 -26.41 3.12
C GLU A 218 30.78 -27.40 2.37
N ASP A 219 30.51 -27.65 1.09
CA ASP A 219 31.30 -28.53 0.22
C ASP A 219 32.76 -28.03 0.09
N CYS A 220 32.97 -26.72 -0.08
CA CYS A 220 34.31 -26.12 -0.16
C CYS A 220 35.09 -26.28 1.16
N VAL A 221 34.42 -26.15 2.30
CA VAL A 221 35.03 -26.34 3.62
C VAL A 221 35.43 -27.81 3.82
N ASP A 222 34.61 -28.74 3.36
CA ASP A 222 34.90 -30.17 3.44
C ASP A 222 36.00 -30.63 2.47
N GLU A 223 36.08 -30.06 1.27
CA GLU A 223 37.23 -30.27 0.37
C GLU A 223 38.54 -29.76 1.00
N LEU A 224 38.51 -28.59 1.63
CA LEU A 224 39.62 -28.07 2.42
C LEU A 224 40.02 -29.05 3.54
N LYS A 225 39.04 -29.66 4.25
CA LYS A 225 39.26 -30.74 5.26
C LYS A 225 40.05 -31.88 4.69
N GLN A 226 39.61 -32.40 3.56
CA GLN A 226 40.29 -33.53 2.94
C GLN A 226 41.71 -33.19 2.47
N ILE A 227 41.92 -32.00 1.89
CA ILE A 227 43.24 -31.57 1.40
C ILE A 227 44.25 -31.50 2.55
N VAL A 228 43.84 -30.95 3.69
CA VAL A 228 44.70 -30.80 4.87
C VAL A 228 44.93 -32.14 5.58
N ASP A 229 43.89 -32.97 5.76
CA ASP A 229 44.01 -34.24 6.48
C ASP A 229 44.79 -35.31 5.70
N ARG A 230 44.60 -35.39 4.39
CA ARG A 230 45.30 -36.36 3.53
C ARG A 230 46.67 -35.86 3.06
N ASN A 231 47.11 -34.69 3.52
CA ASN A 231 48.33 -34.02 3.07
C ASN A 231 48.47 -33.95 1.54
N LEU A 232 47.36 -33.73 0.84
CA LEU A 232 47.34 -33.66 -0.63
C LEU A 232 48.17 -32.48 -1.17
N ALA A 233 48.56 -31.56 -0.29
CA ALA A 233 49.29 -30.34 -0.61
C ALA A 233 50.79 -30.36 -0.33
N ASP A 234 51.38 -31.54 -0.08
CA ASP A 234 52.79 -31.70 0.27
C ASP A 234 53.22 -30.65 1.32
N LEU A 235 52.40 -30.54 2.36
CA LEU A 235 52.66 -29.65 3.49
C LEU A 235 53.73 -30.31 4.36
N SER A 236 54.72 -29.52 4.78
CA SER A 236 55.70 -30.01 5.75
C SER A 236 55.05 -30.22 7.12
N ASP A 237 55.63 -31.07 7.96
CA ASP A 237 55.13 -31.32 9.32
C ASP A 237 54.96 -30.03 10.14
N THR A 238 55.85 -29.05 9.91
CA THR A 238 55.77 -27.71 10.49
C THR A 238 54.61 -26.87 9.93
N GLU A 239 54.31 -26.95 8.64
CA GLU A 239 53.18 -26.27 8.00
C GLU A 239 51.84 -26.86 8.49
N GLN A 240 51.75 -28.19 8.58
CA GLN A 240 50.56 -28.88 9.13
C GLN A 240 50.33 -28.55 10.60
N THR A 241 51.38 -28.53 11.42
CA THR A 241 51.25 -28.21 12.85
C THR A 241 50.76 -26.78 13.05
N VAL A 242 51.25 -25.82 12.27
CA VAL A 242 50.79 -24.42 12.30
C VAL A 242 49.30 -24.32 11.90
N LEU A 243 48.89 -25.00 10.83
CA LEU A 243 47.50 -24.95 10.36
C LEU A 243 46.54 -25.64 11.34
N ARG A 244 46.86 -26.84 11.83
CA ARG A 244 46.02 -27.60 12.79
C ARG A 244 45.79 -26.82 14.08
N ARG A 245 46.85 -26.21 14.63
CA ARG A 245 46.76 -25.44 15.89
C ARG A 245 46.12 -24.08 15.75
N ARG A 246 46.29 -23.41 14.61
CA ARG A 246 45.69 -22.09 14.36
C ARG A 246 44.21 -22.19 14.00
N PHE A 247 43.83 -23.13 13.15
CA PHE A 247 42.45 -23.24 12.65
C PHE A 247 41.62 -24.27 13.43
N ASN A 248 42.21 -24.86 14.47
CA ASN A 248 41.55 -25.79 15.39
C ASN A 248 40.77 -26.91 14.69
N TRP A 249 41.38 -27.47 13.65
CA TRP A 249 40.70 -28.33 12.68
C TRP A 249 40.29 -29.71 13.21
N GLN A 250 40.89 -30.16 14.32
CA GLN A 250 40.76 -31.52 14.84
C GLN A 250 40.48 -31.59 16.35
N GLN A 251 40.35 -30.47 17.07
CA GLN A 251 40.18 -30.47 18.52
C GLN A 251 38.86 -29.83 18.96
N THR A 252 38.21 -30.50 19.91
CA THR A 252 36.95 -30.13 20.58
C THR A 252 37.12 -29.01 21.63
N GLU A 253 38.29 -28.39 21.73
CA GLU A 253 38.54 -27.28 22.67
C GLU A 253 38.38 -25.92 21.96
N ASP A 254 37.66 -25.00 22.59
CA ASP A 254 36.84 -23.97 21.95
C ASP A 254 37.59 -22.70 21.48
N SER A 255 38.88 -22.78 21.12
CA SER A 255 39.56 -21.57 20.61
C SER A 255 40.78 -21.80 19.70
N PRO A 256 40.84 -21.08 18.55
CA PRO A 256 42.05 -21.04 17.72
C PRO A 256 43.22 -20.37 18.45
N LEU A 257 44.39 -21.02 18.47
CA LEU A 257 45.59 -20.45 19.10
C LEU A 257 46.11 -19.25 18.31
N THR A 258 46.61 -18.24 19.02
CA THR A 258 47.22 -17.06 18.42
C THR A 258 48.58 -17.39 17.79
N LEU A 259 49.01 -16.58 16.81
CA LEU A 259 50.33 -16.74 16.14
C LEU A 259 51.51 -16.72 17.13
N GLU A 260 51.36 -16.06 18.27
CA GLU A 260 52.39 -15.99 19.29
C GLU A 260 52.47 -17.28 20.12
N GLU A 261 51.32 -17.86 20.47
CA GLU A 261 51.24 -19.14 21.19
C GLU A 261 51.74 -20.29 20.32
N VAL A 262 51.35 -20.32 19.04
CA VAL A 262 51.87 -21.29 18.06
C VAL A 262 53.39 -21.12 17.87
N GLY A 263 53.89 -19.88 17.92
CA GLY A 263 55.32 -19.60 17.85
C GLY A 263 56.09 -20.14 19.06
N LYS A 264 55.55 -19.98 20.27
CA LYS A 264 56.12 -20.53 21.52
C LYS A 264 56.23 -22.06 21.47
N ILE A 265 55.24 -22.73 20.91
CA ILE A 265 55.21 -24.20 20.76
C ILE A 265 56.27 -24.71 19.77
N ILE A 266 56.41 -24.03 18.63
CA ILE A 266 57.31 -24.47 17.54
C ILE A 266 58.75 -23.94 17.73
N GLY A 267 58.95 -23.04 18.69
CA GLY A 267 60.26 -22.44 18.97
C GLY A 267 60.67 -21.37 17.95
N VAL A 268 59.69 -20.69 17.35
CA VAL A 268 59.92 -19.68 16.29
C VAL A 268 59.20 -18.36 16.61
N THR A 269 59.64 -17.27 15.98
CA THR A 269 59.01 -15.96 16.16
C THR A 269 57.61 -15.91 15.54
N LYS A 270 56.73 -15.04 16.08
CA LYS A 270 55.37 -14.79 15.56
C LYS A 270 55.34 -14.52 14.05
N GLU A 271 56.29 -13.73 13.57
CA GLU A 271 56.40 -13.39 12.14
C GLU A 271 56.82 -14.60 11.30
N ARG A 272 57.65 -15.50 11.85
CA ARG A 272 58.01 -16.75 11.17
C ARG A 272 56.80 -17.69 11.06
N VAL A 273 55.95 -17.78 12.08
CA VAL A 273 54.69 -18.54 12.01
C VAL A 273 53.77 -17.99 10.93
N ARG A 274 53.64 -16.66 10.83
CA ARG A 274 52.83 -16.00 9.80
C ARG A 274 53.33 -16.33 8.39
N GLN A 275 54.65 -16.32 8.17
CA GLN A 275 55.25 -16.70 6.89
C GLN A 275 54.96 -18.17 6.53
N ILE A 276 55.13 -19.09 7.48
CA ILE A 276 54.85 -20.52 7.28
C ILE A 276 53.37 -20.73 6.94
N GLN A 277 52.47 -20.06 7.66
CA GLN A 277 51.04 -20.13 7.41
C GLN A 277 50.66 -19.62 6.02
N ASN A 278 51.18 -18.45 5.60
CA ASN A 278 50.89 -17.90 4.28
C ASN A 278 51.43 -18.81 3.16
N LYS A 279 52.59 -19.44 3.38
CA LYS A 279 53.16 -20.40 2.44
C LYS A 279 52.28 -21.65 2.32
N ALA A 280 51.78 -22.17 3.45
CA ALA A 280 50.90 -23.32 3.50
C ALA A 280 49.54 -23.03 2.82
N MET A 281 48.91 -21.89 3.15
CA MET A 281 47.68 -21.43 2.49
C MET A 281 47.88 -21.22 0.98
N GLY A 282 49.05 -20.74 0.56
CA GLY A 282 49.38 -20.59 -0.85
C GLY A 282 49.50 -21.92 -1.61
N LYS A 283 49.95 -23.00 -0.95
CA LYS A 283 49.97 -24.35 -1.53
C LYS A 283 48.55 -24.93 -1.65
N ILE A 284 47.75 -24.83 -0.58
CA ILE A 284 46.36 -25.27 -0.55
C ILE A 284 45.54 -24.56 -1.64
N ARG A 285 45.69 -23.24 -1.74
CA ARG A 285 45.00 -22.44 -2.74
C ARG A 285 45.32 -22.86 -4.17
N ARG A 286 46.59 -23.15 -4.49
CA ARG A 286 46.97 -23.65 -5.83
C ARG A 286 46.31 -24.98 -6.16
N LEU A 287 46.21 -25.88 -5.19
CA LEU A 287 45.58 -27.18 -5.40
C LEU A 287 44.07 -27.10 -5.52
N MET A 288 43.43 -26.21 -4.77
CA MET A 288 42.02 -25.90 -4.98
C MET A 288 41.79 -25.27 -6.35
N GLU A 289 42.62 -24.32 -6.77
CA GLU A 289 42.53 -23.71 -8.10
C GLU A 289 42.74 -24.74 -9.22
N ASP A 290 43.73 -25.63 -9.09
CA ASP A 290 43.99 -26.73 -10.04
C ASP A 290 42.87 -27.80 -10.02
N GLY A 291 42.29 -28.08 -8.85
CA GLY A 291 41.15 -28.98 -8.68
C GLY A 291 39.86 -28.43 -9.29
N VAL A 292 39.59 -27.14 -9.09
CA VAL A 292 38.45 -26.39 -9.67
C VAL A 292 38.59 -26.29 -11.19
N LEU A 293 39.80 -26.14 -11.72
CA LEU A 293 40.04 -26.18 -13.16
C LEU A 293 39.83 -27.59 -13.75
N ARG A 294 40.10 -28.66 -12.98
CA ARG A 294 39.80 -30.05 -13.39
C ARG A 294 38.30 -30.37 -13.37
N THR A 295 37.56 -29.97 -12.33
CA THR A 295 36.10 -30.18 -12.25
C THR A 295 35.34 -29.35 -13.28
N ARG A 296 35.79 -28.13 -13.59
CA ARG A 296 35.17 -27.31 -14.66
C ARG A 296 35.40 -27.85 -16.07
N THR A 297 36.49 -28.60 -16.28
CA THR A 297 36.79 -29.25 -17.58
C THR A 297 35.98 -30.54 -17.77
N GLN A 298 35.38 -31.10 -16.71
CA GLN A 298 34.56 -32.32 -16.76
C GLN A 298 33.05 -32.10 -16.85
N GLN A 299 32.57 -30.88 -17.11
CA GLN A 299 31.19 -30.66 -17.56
C GLN A 299 31.14 -30.43 -19.09
N PRO A 300 31.12 -31.49 -19.92
CA PRO A 300 30.65 -31.35 -21.29
C PRO A 300 29.11 -31.41 -21.33
N GLU A 301 28.52 -30.30 -21.79
CA GLU A 301 27.40 -30.24 -22.74
C GLU A 301 26.00 -30.82 -22.40
N GLN A 302 25.72 -31.42 -21.24
CA GLN A 302 24.40 -32.04 -21.01
C GLN A 302 23.28 -31.12 -20.45
N ALA A 303 23.50 -29.81 -20.31
CA ALA A 303 22.46 -28.90 -19.76
C ALA A 303 21.56 -28.23 -20.80
N GLU A 304 21.78 -28.42 -22.12
CA GLU A 304 21.00 -27.74 -23.17
C GLU A 304 19.86 -28.56 -23.80
N GLN A 305 19.60 -29.78 -23.32
CA GLN A 305 18.49 -30.60 -23.84
C GLN A 305 17.57 -31.09 -22.73
N GLN A 306 16.84 -30.18 -22.09
CA GLN A 306 15.62 -30.51 -21.36
C GLN A 306 14.78 -29.26 -21.06
N HIS A 307 14.29 -28.60 -22.12
CA HIS A 307 13.02 -27.90 -22.05
C HIS A 307 11.97 -28.75 -22.79
N PRO A 308 11.07 -29.46 -22.10
CA PRO A 308 9.81 -29.83 -22.71
C PRO A 308 8.86 -28.65 -22.60
N SER A 309 8.34 -28.23 -23.74
CA SER A 309 7.14 -27.41 -23.83
C SER A 309 5.97 -28.14 -23.16
N ASN A 310 5.34 -27.47 -22.19
CA ASN A 310 3.89 -27.43 -21.97
C ASN A 310 3.57 -26.36 -20.93
#